data_AF-A0A5N9CC55-F1
#
_entry.id   AF-A0A5N9CC55-F1
#
_cell.length_a   1.000
_cell.length_b   1.000
_cell.length_c   1.000
_cell.angle_alpha   90.00
_cell.angle_beta   90.00
_cell.angle_gamma   90.00
#
_symmetry.space_group_name_H-M   'P 1'
#
loop_
_entity.id
_entity.type
_entity.pdbx_description
1 polymer ?
#
loop_
_entity_poly.entity_id
_entity_poly.type
_entity_poly.pdbx_seq_one_letter_code
_entity_poly.pdbx_strand_id
1 'polypeptide(L)'
;MAMPFTDAAQDAVGRTIEEYPDVILKWKKNERGSWGFLAGRAVIMCKQNLQRSLSDRERRDVWQLLWFSLNDEIMNTRNNVSDK
;
A
#
# COMPACT_ATOMS: atom_id res chain seq x y z
N MET A 1 -19.70 -11.13 7.89
CA MET A 1 -19.66 -9.79 8.51
C MET A 1 -18.71 -8.95 7.65
N ALA A 2 -19.08 -7.74 7.24
CA ALA A 2 -18.14 -6.89 6.51
C ALA A 2 -16.97 -6.51 7.44
N MET A 3 -15.74 -6.61 6.94
CA MET A 3 -14.56 -6.17 7.70
C MET A 3 -14.70 -4.68 8.06
N PRO A 4 -14.22 -4.25 9.25
CA PRO A 4 -14.11 -2.83 9.52
C PRO A 4 -13.11 -2.18 8.54
N PHE A 5 -13.28 -0.89 8.27
CA PHE A 5 -12.45 -0.16 7.31
C PHE A 5 -10.95 -0.30 7.59
N THR A 6 -10.55 -0.18 8.86
CA THR A 6 -9.15 -0.25 9.28
C THR A 6 -8.50 -1.58 8.88
N ASP A 7 -9.15 -2.70 9.18
CA ASP A 7 -8.64 -4.04 8.87
C ASP A 7 -8.62 -4.26 7.35
N ALA A 8 -9.68 -3.83 6.65
CA ALA A 8 -9.75 -3.94 5.20
C ALA A 8 -8.67 -3.11 4.49
N ALA A 9 -8.32 -1.95 5.05
CA ALA A 9 -7.25 -1.09 4.53
C ALA A 9 -5.87 -1.69 4.80
N GLN A 10 -5.64 -2.23 6.00
CA GLN A 10 -4.37 -2.91 6.34
C GLN A 10 -4.14 -4.14 5.47
N ASP A 11 -5.14 -5.01 5.31
CA ASP A 11 -5.07 -6.18 4.43
C ASP A 11 -4.79 -5.77 2.98
N ALA A 12 -5.53 -4.78 2.46
CA ALA A 12 -5.35 -4.30 1.10
C ALA A 12 -3.95 -3.73 0.85
N VAL A 13 -3.37 -3.01 1.81
CA VAL A 13 -2.01 -2.48 1.71
C VAL A 13 -0.98 -3.61 1.76
N GLY A 14 -1.09 -4.53 2.71
CA GLY A 14 -0.18 -5.68 2.82
C GLY A 14 -0.17 -6.51 1.55
N ARG A 15 -1.34 -6.86 1.04
CA ARG A 15 -1.49 -7.60 -0.22
C ARG A 15 -0.97 -6.83 -1.44
N THR A 16 -1.16 -5.52 -1.49
CA THR A 16 -0.59 -4.70 -2.57
C THR A 16 0.93 -4.75 -2.56
N ILE A 17 1.54 -4.78 -1.38
CA ILE A 17 3.00 -4.85 -1.24
C ILE A 17 3.51 -6.24 -1.66
N GLU A 18 2.84 -7.29 -1.23
CA GLU A 18 3.19 -8.67 -1.56
C GLU A 18 2.97 -9.02 -3.05
N GLU A 19 1.89 -8.53 -3.66
CA GLU A 19 1.54 -8.84 -5.05
C GLU A 19 2.33 -8.02 -6.08
N TYR A 20 2.90 -6.86 -5.70
CA TYR A 20 3.56 -5.93 -6.64
C TYR A 20 4.99 -5.51 -6.26
N PRO A 21 5.90 -6.45 -5.93
CA PRO A 21 7.28 -6.13 -5.56
C PRO A 21 8.03 -5.39 -6.67
N ASP A 22 7.80 -5.75 -7.94
CA ASP A 22 8.44 -5.07 -9.09
C ASP A 22 8.05 -3.60 -9.19
N VAL A 23 6.78 -3.27 -8.91
CA VAL A 23 6.29 -1.89 -8.95
C VAL A 23 6.81 -1.11 -7.76
N ILE A 24 6.99 -1.75 -6.61
CA ILE A 24 7.66 -1.14 -5.46
C ILE A 24 9.10 -0.78 -5.79
N LEU A 25 9.84 -1.66 -6.48
CA LEU A 25 11.20 -1.35 -6.93
C LEU A 25 11.23 -0.15 -7.88
N LYS A 26 10.28 -0.05 -8.80
CA LYS A 26 10.12 1.11 -9.70
C LYS A 26 9.78 2.39 -8.93
N TRP A 27 8.90 2.29 -7.93
CA TRP A 27 8.57 3.38 -7.03
C TRP A 27 9.80 3.85 -6.24
N LYS A 28 10.61 2.92 -5.69
CA LYS A 28 11.89 3.22 -5.02
C LYS A 28 12.88 3.93 -5.95
N LYS A 29 12.79 3.70 -7.27
CA LYS A 29 13.58 4.39 -8.31
C LYS A 29 12.96 5.72 -8.79
N ASN A 30 11.90 6.21 -8.14
CA ASN A 30 11.14 7.40 -8.55
C ASN A 30 10.56 7.32 -9.98
N GLU A 31 10.26 6.11 -10.47
CA GLU A 31 9.65 5.94 -11.79
C GLU A 31 8.21 6.46 -11.77
N ARG A 32 7.89 7.35 -12.72
CA ARG A 32 6.56 7.98 -12.84
C ARG A 32 5.47 6.91 -13.01
N GLY A 33 4.33 7.12 -12.35
CA GLY A 33 3.17 6.22 -12.44
C GLY A 33 3.19 5.04 -11.46
N SER A 34 4.35 4.68 -10.90
CA SER A 34 4.46 3.56 -9.94
C SER A 34 3.61 3.79 -8.68
N TRP A 35 3.64 5.01 -8.14
CA TRP A 35 2.79 5.39 -7.00
C TRP A 35 1.30 5.30 -7.32
N GLY A 36 0.88 5.86 -8.46
CA GLY A 36 -0.53 5.85 -8.86
C GLY A 36 -1.06 4.44 -9.09
N PHE A 37 -0.22 3.55 -9.62
CA PHE A 37 -0.56 2.14 -9.76
C PHE A 37 -0.78 1.47 -8.40
N LEU A 38 0.19 1.57 -7.48
CA LEU A 38 0.10 0.94 -6.15
C LEU A 38 -1.10 1.49 -5.35
N ALA A 39 -1.26 2.81 -5.33
CA ALA A 39 -2.38 3.47 -4.66
C ALA A 39 -3.74 3.05 -5.24
N GLY A 40 -3.83 2.88 -6.57
CA GLY A 40 -5.02 2.38 -7.23
C GLY A 40 -5.35 0.94 -6.86
N ARG A 41 -4.34 0.05 -6.83
CA ARG A 41 -4.52 -1.36 -6.45
C ARG A 41 -4.97 -1.51 -5.00
N ALA A 42 -4.34 -0.79 -4.07
CA ALA A 42 -4.73 -0.81 -2.66
C ALA A 42 -6.19 -0.36 -2.46
N VAL A 43 -6.64 0.68 -3.16
CA VAL A 43 -8.04 1.13 -3.10
C VAL A 43 -9.00 0.10 -3.69
N ILE A 44 -8.65 -0.55 -4.81
CA ILE A 44 -9.47 -1.60 -5.43
C ILE A 44 -9.61 -2.80 -4.50
N MET A 45 -8.52 -3.26 -3.88
CA MET A 45 -8.53 -4.36 -2.92
C MET A 45 -9.37 -4.01 -1.68
N CYS A 46 -9.19 -2.81 -1.12
CA CYS A 46 -9.98 -2.35 0.02
C CYS A 46 -11.48 -2.29 -0.32
N LYS A 47 -11.83 -1.83 -1.54
CA LYS A 47 -13.21 -1.84 -2.06
C LYS A 47 -13.79 -3.26 -2.13
N GLN A 48 -12.99 -4.23 -2.57
CA GLN A 48 -13.39 -5.65 -2.63
C GLN A 48 -13.62 -6.22 -1.23
N ASN A 49 -12.73 -5.94 -0.28
CA ASN A 49 -12.85 -6.38 1.11
C ASN A 49 -14.10 -5.81 1.81
N LEU A 50 -14.41 -4.54 1.56
CA LEU A 50 -15.57 -3.86 2.14
C LEU A 50 -16.89 -4.13 1.41
N GLN A 51 -16.83 -4.67 0.19
CA GLN A 51 -17.98 -4.88 -0.71
C GLN A 51 -18.81 -3.61 -0.95
N ARG A 52 -18.19 -2.43 -0.79
CA ARG A 52 -18.79 -1.12 -1.05
C ARG A 52 -17.74 -0.15 -1.56
N SER A 53 -18.20 0.94 -2.16
CA SER A 53 -17.31 2.04 -2.54
C SER A 53 -16.68 2.70 -1.32
N LEU A 54 -15.41 3.11 -1.45
CA LEU A 54 -14.73 3.98 -0.50
C LEU A 54 -15.10 5.44 -0.77
N SER A 55 -15.34 6.18 0.31
CA SER A 55 -15.38 7.63 0.32
C SER A 55 -14.00 8.23 0.00
N ASP A 56 -13.96 9.50 -0.40
CA ASP A 56 -12.68 10.18 -0.70
C ASP A 56 -11.78 10.28 0.53
N ARG A 57 -12.35 10.34 1.74
CA ARG A 57 -11.59 10.30 2.98
C ARG A 57 -10.92 8.94 3.16
N GLU A 58 -11.68 7.86 3.05
CA GLU A 58 -11.17 6.48 3.16
C GLU A 58 -10.09 6.19 2.11
N ARG A 59 -10.23 6.70 0.88
CA ARG A 59 -9.18 6.57 -0.15
C ARG A 59 -7.88 7.23 0.28
N ARG A 60 -7.94 8.45 0.84
CA ARG A 60 -6.76 9.15 1.35
C ARG A 60 -6.13 8.41 2.52
N ASP A 61 -6.94 7.83 3.40
CA ASP A 61 -6.44 7.05 4.53
C ASP A 61 -5.69 5.79 4.04
N VAL A 62 -6.21 5.09 3.02
CA VAL A 62 -5.51 3.97 2.36
C VAL A 62 -4.20 4.42 1.74
N TRP A 63 -4.18 5.58 1.07
CA TRP A 63 -2.96 6.12 0.48
C TRP A 63 -1.92 6.47 1.54
N GLN A 64 -2.32 7.11 2.64
CA GLN A 64 -1.43 7.42 3.74
C GLN A 64 -0.83 6.14 4.33
N LEU A 65 -1.66 5.13 4.58
CA LEU A 65 -1.21 3.84 5.10
C LEU A 65 -0.19 3.19 4.16
N LEU A 66 -0.48 3.11 2.86
CA LEU A 66 0.45 2.57 1.85
C LEU A 66 1.78 3.35 1.83
N TRP A 67 1.72 4.68 1.88
CA TRP A 67 2.92 5.51 1.91
C TRP A 67 3.79 5.23 3.14
N PHE A 68 3.18 5.12 4.32
CA PHE A 68 3.92 4.79 5.55
C PHE A 68 4.53 3.40 5.48
N SER A 69 3.77 2.38 5.06
CA SER A 69 4.29 1.01 4.93
C SER A 69 5.47 0.92 3.97
N LEU A 70 5.40 1.58 2.81
CA LEU A 70 6.50 1.58 1.85
C LEU A 70 7.75 2.33 2.37
N ASN A 71 7.55 3.41 3.13
CA ASN A 71 8.68 4.11 3.76
C ASN A 71 9.30 3.29 4.88
N ASP A 72 8.50 2.63 5.71
CA ASP A 72 8.98 1.74 6.75
C ASP A 72 9.81 0.59 6.14
N GLU A 73 9.34 0.00 5.04
CA GLU A 73 10.09 -1.02 4.29
C GLU A 73 11.42 -0.51 3.74
N ILE A 74 11.47 0.74 3.25
CA ILE A 74 12.73 1.38 2.84
C ILE A 74 13.67 1.54 4.05
N MET A 75 13.16 2.01 5.18
CA MET A 75 13.98 2.23 6.38
C MET A 75 14.49 0.91 6.96
N ASN A 76 13.65 -0.12 6.99
CA ASN A 76 14.04 -1.46 7.42
C ASN A 76 15.10 -2.07 6.48
N THR A 77 14.96 -1.88 5.17
CA THR A 77 15.98 -2.33 4.20
C THR A 77 17.32 -1.64 4.42
N ARG A 78 17.35 -0.34 4.72
CA ARG A 78 18.60 0.41 4.96
C ARG A 78 19.34 -0.07 6.22
N ASN A 79 18.60 -0.36 7.30
CA ASN A 79 19.19 -0.82 8.55
C ASN A 79 19.80 -2.23 8.42
N ASN A 80 19.25 -3.08 7.55
CA ASN A 80 19.71 -4.45 7.34
C ASN A 80 20.99 -4.54 6.48
N VAL A 81 21.41 -3.45 5.83
CA VAL A 81 22.65 -3.40 5.02
C VAL A 81 23.85 -2.94 5.86
N SER A 82 23.64 -2.36 7.05
CA SER A 82 24.72 -1.90 7.94
C SER A 82 25.30 -2.96 8.87
N ASP A 83 24.82 -4.20 8.82
CA ASP A 83 25.29 -5.33 9.67
C ASP A 83 26.16 -6.35 8.89
N LYS A 84 26.84 -5.92 7.82
CA LYS A 84 27.80 -6.75 7.08
C LYS A 84 29.16 -6.10 6.92
#